data_AF-A0A0F7THN2-F1
#
_entry.id   AF-A0A0F7THN2-F1
#
_cell.length_a   1.000
_cell.length_b   1.000
_cell.length_c   1.000
_cell.angle_alpha   90.00
_cell.angle_beta   90.00
_cell.angle_gamma   90.00
#
_symmetry.space_group_name_H-M   'P 1'
#
loop_
_entity.id
_entity.type
_entity.pdbx_description
1 polymer ?
#
loop_
_entity_poly.entity_id
_entity_poly.type
_entity_poly.pdbx_seq_one_letter_code
_entity_poly.pdbx_strand_id
1 'polypeptide(L)'
;MNCRRYVTLKIFINPTSLGQQLDDELKMHQRIEGASKFHPGRNAVRSLLDSFDVDGPDNKHRCLVHPPLWESVSTFLHRNPVRQLPKPVLAFVLQRLCLALDYLHTEC
;
A
#
# COMPACT_ATOMS: atom_id res chain seq x y z
N MET A 1 -5.65 -27.04 -0.24
CA MET A 1 -5.32 -26.51 -1.59
C MET A 1 -4.28 -25.41 -1.43
N ASN A 2 -3.03 -25.66 -1.84
CA ASN A 2 -1.97 -24.64 -1.82
C ASN A 2 -2.22 -23.65 -2.96
N CYS A 3 -3.00 -22.61 -2.69
CA CYS A 3 -3.31 -21.57 -3.66
C CYS A 3 -2.09 -20.65 -3.79
N ARG A 4 -1.27 -20.86 -4.82
CA ARG A 4 -0.16 -19.95 -5.16
C ARG A 4 -0.76 -18.61 -5.56
N ARG A 5 -0.40 -17.55 -4.84
CA ARG A 5 -0.89 -16.18 -5.08
C ARG A 5 0.28 -15.30 -5.49
N TYR A 6 0.07 -14.45 -6.50
CA TYR A 6 1.03 -13.41 -6.86
C TYR A 6 1.06 -12.31 -5.79
N VAL A 7 2.25 -11.79 -5.53
CA VAL A 7 2.49 -10.73 -4.55
C VAL A 7 3.44 -9.68 -5.12
N THR A 8 3.44 -8.49 -4.51
CA THR A 8 4.42 -7.44 -4.76
C THR A 8 5.38 -7.35 -3.59
N LEU A 9 6.67 -7.37 -3.89
CA LEU A 9 7.75 -7.20 -2.92
C LEU A 9 8.30 -5.78 -3.02
N LYS A 10 8.28 -5.06 -1.89
CA LYS A 10 8.99 -3.78 -1.73
C LYS A 10 10.26 -4.04 -0.93
N ILE A 11 11.42 -3.92 -1.58
CA ILE A 11 12.74 -4.16 -0.98
C ILE A 11 13.40 -2.80 -0.71
N PHE A 12 13.81 -2.56 0.53
CA PHE A 12 14.49 -1.32 0.89
C PHE A 12 16.01 -1.45 0.77
N ILE A 13 16.63 -0.53 0.05
CA ILE A 13 18.06 -0.61 -0.33
C ILE A 13 19.02 -0.11 0.75
N ASN A 14 18.65 0.91 1.54
CA ASN A 14 19.56 1.57 2.49
C ASN A 14 18.93 1.68 3.90
N PRO A 15 19.05 0.64 4.75
CA PRO A 15 18.48 0.65 6.09
C PRO A 15 19.09 1.71 7.01
N THR A 16 20.38 2.02 6.84
CA THR A 16 21.11 3.00 7.65
C THR A 16 20.69 4.44 7.38
N SER A 17 20.37 4.79 6.12
CA SER A 17 19.90 6.14 5.78
C SER A 17 18.40 6.32 5.98
N LEU A 18 17.61 5.24 5.84
CA LEU A 18 16.17 5.30 6.06
C LEU A 18 15.76 4.99 7.52
N GLY A 19 16.64 4.42 8.34
CA GLY A 19 16.41 3.96 9.73
C GLY A 19 14.99 4.11 10.27
N GLN A 20 14.71 5.26 10.89
CA GLN A 20 13.42 5.56 11.51
C GLN A 20 12.22 5.45 10.56
N GLN A 21 12.38 5.88 9.31
CA GLN A 21 11.32 5.88 8.29
C GLN A 21 10.86 4.46 7.91
N LEU A 22 11.76 3.46 7.95
CA LEU A 22 11.39 2.06 7.68
C LEU A 22 10.50 1.50 8.78
N ASP A 23 10.90 1.76 10.03
CA ASP A 23 10.14 1.32 11.20
C ASP A 23 8.79 2.03 11.26
N ASP A 24 8.73 3.30 10.87
CA ASP A 24 7.49 4.06 10.83
C ASP A 24 6.50 3.50 9.79
N GLU A 25 6.95 3.14 8.58
CA GLU A 25 6.06 2.53 7.56
C GLU A 25 5.50 1.18 8.03
N LEU A 26 6.34 0.34 8.65
CA LEU A 26 5.87 -0.95 9.18
C LEU A 26 4.90 -0.77 10.35
N LYS A 27 5.21 0.12 11.31
CA LYS A 27 4.33 0.44 12.45
C LYS A 27 2.99 0.98 11.97
N MET A 28 2.98 1.82 10.95
CA MET A 28 1.73 2.32 10.36
C MET A 28 0.91 1.18 9.76
N HIS A 29 1.53 0.25 9.03
CA HIS A 29 0.83 -0.93 8.54
C HIS A 29 0.28 -1.81 9.68
N GLN A 30 1.04 -2.03 10.75
CA GLN A 30 0.58 -2.78 11.92
C GLN A 30 -0.60 -2.10 12.62
N ARG A 31 -0.57 -0.78 12.76
CA ARG A 31 -1.68 0.02 13.31
C ARG A 31 -2.94 -0.13 12.47
N ILE A 32 -2.82 -0.02 11.15
CA ILE A 32 -3.94 -0.20 10.21
C ILE A 32 -4.50 -1.63 10.27
N GLU A 33 -3.66 -2.66 10.38
CA GLU A 33 -4.13 -4.05 10.47
C GLU A 33 -4.80 -4.38 11.84
N GLY A 34 -4.42 -3.65 12.89
CA GLY A 34 -4.99 -3.76 14.24
C GLY A 34 -6.31 -3.00 14.44
N ALA A 35 -6.60 -2.00 13.60
CA ALA A 35 -7.84 -1.23 13.62
C ALA A 35 -9.07 -2.05 13.16
N SER A 36 -10.27 -1.48 13.28
CA SER A 36 -11.53 -2.16 12.94
C SER A 36 -11.53 -2.70 11.50
N LYS A 37 -11.85 -3.99 11.36
CA LYS A 37 -11.98 -4.66 10.05
C LYS A 37 -13.37 -4.51 9.43
N PHE A 38 -14.32 -3.99 10.20
CA PHE A 38 -15.72 -3.86 9.77
C PHE A 38 -16.00 -2.55 9.06
N HIS A 39 -15.11 -1.55 9.20
CA HIS A 39 -15.27 -0.28 8.52
C HIS A 39 -15.15 -0.46 6.99
N PRO A 40 -16.11 0.03 6.17
CA PRO A 40 -16.10 -0.19 4.72
C PRO A 40 -14.84 0.36 4.02
N GLY A 41 -14.24 1.40 4.60
CA GLY A 41 -12.99 1.98 4.14
C GLY A 41 -11.74 1.11 4.31
N ARG A 42 -11.79 0.06 5.16
CA ARG A 42 -10.67 -0.88 5.34
C ARG A 42 -10.21 -1.48 4.01
N ASN A 43 -11.16 -1.84 3.15
CA ASN A 43 -10.89 -2.46 1.85
C ASN A 43 -10.35 -1.47 0.81
N ALA A 44 -10.36 -0.16 1.10
CA ALA A 44 -9.77 0.87 0.25
C ALA A 44 -8.31 1.18 0.60
N VAL A 45 -7.81 0.68 1.75
CA VAL A 45 -6.41 0.81 2.17
C VAL A 45 -5.65 -0.49 1.89
N ARG A 46 -4.47 -0.37 1.29
CA ARG A 46 -3.60 -1.51 0.99
C ARG A 46 -3.14 -2.20 2.28
N SER A 47 -3.33 -3.52 2.35
CA SER A 47 -2.86 -4.35 3.46
C SER A 47 -1.37 -4.70 3.35
N LEU A 48 -0.79 -5.05 4.49
CA LEU A 48 0.51 -5.72 4.56
C LEU A 48 0.27 -7.22 4.76
N LEU A 49 0.77 -8.05 3.84
CA LEU A 49 0.62 -9.50 3.91
C LEU A 49 1.67 -10.12 4.83
N ASP A 50 2.91 -9.62 4.74
CA ASP A 50 4.05 -10.10 5.50
C ASP A 50 5.18 -9.07 5.50
N SER A 51 6.14 -9.21 6.41
CA SER A 51 7.37 -8.42 6.48
C SER A 51 8.53 -9.28 6.97
N PHE A 52 9.66 -9.22 6.28
CA PHE A 52 10.86 -9.99 6.64
C PHE A 52 12.14 -9.24 6.25
N ASP A 53 13.28 -9.70 6.75
CA ASP A 53 14.61 -9.19 6.38
C ASP A 53 15.35 -10.19 5.50
N VAL A 54 16.07 -9.68 4.51
CA VAL A 54 16.96 -10.47 3.62
C VAL A 54 18.40 -10.01 3.81
N ASP A 55 19.32 -10.96 3.96
CA ASP A 55 20.75 -10.64 4.00
C ASP A 55 21.26 -10.23 2.60
N GLY A 56 21.75 -8.99 2.51
CA GLY A 56 22.51 -8.50 1.36
C GLY A 56 24.02 -8.58 1.60
N PRO A 57 24.84 -8.25 0.57
CA PRO A 57 26.30 -8.29 0.68
C PRO A 57 26.85 -7.39 1.80
N ASP A 58 26.24 -6.21 2.00
CA ASP A 58 26.71 -5.21 2.95
C ASP A 58 25.81 -5.09 4.18
N ASN A 59 24.48 -5.25 4.02
CA ASN A 59 23.49 -5.01 5.06
C ASN A 59 22.24 -5.88 4.88
N LYS A 60 21.40 -5.95 5.92
CA LYS A 60 20.05 -6.53 5.83
C LYS A 60 19.07 -5.58 5.16
N HIS A 61 18.25 -6.11 4.27
CA HIS A 61 17.21 -5.38 3.55
C HIS A 61 15.83 -5.78 4.07
N ARG A 62 15.11 -4.82 4.67
CA ARG A 62 13.70 -5.01 5.01
C ARG A 62 12.90 -5.18 3.72
N CYS A 63 12.00 -6.15 3.74
CA CYS A 63 11.09 -6.47 2.66
C CYS A 63 9.66 -6.41 3.18
N LEU A 64 8.79 -5.73 2.45
CA LEU A 64 7.34 -5.72 2.70
C LEU A 64 6.62 -6.43 1.57
N VAL A 65 5.70 -7.32 1.94
CA VAL A 65 4.88 -8.10 1.01
C VAL A 65 3.49 -7.51 0.94
N HIS A 66 3.05 -7.15 -0.26
CA HIS A 66 1.74 -6.55 -0.51
C HIS A 66 0.93 -7.35 -1.53
N PRO A 67 -0.40 -7.23 -1.52
CA PRO A 67 -1.21 -7.62 -2.67
C PRO A 67 -0.77 -6.83 -3.91
N PRO A 68 -0.77 -7.46 -5.10
CA PRO A 68 -0.48 -6.74 -6.33
C PRO A 68 -1.58 -5.71 -6.60
N LEU A 69 -1.16 -4.51 -6.97
CA LEU A 69 -2.03 -3.41 -7.37
C LEU A 69 -1.81 -3.07 -8.83
N TRP A 70 -2.77 -2.34 -9.39
CA TRP A 70 -2.62 -1.76 -10.71
C TRP A 70 -1.71 -0.53 -10.69
N GLU A 71 -1.59 0.10 -11.86
CA GLU A 71 -0.93 1.38 -12.01
C GLU A 71 -1.55 2.48 -11.13
N SER A 72 -0.74 3.50 -10.83
CA SER A 72 -1.23 4.68 -10.12
C SER A 72 -2.21 5.47 -10.99
N VAL A 73 -3.12 6.21 -10.36
CA VAL A 73 -4.03 7.14 -11.05
C VAL A 73 -3.23 8.16 -11.88
N SER A 74 -2.06 8.58 -11.40
CA SER A 74 -1.16 9.46 -12.15
C SER A 74 -0.66 8.79 -13.44
N THR A 75 -0.22 7.54 -13.38
CA THR A 75 0.20 6.79 -14.57
C THR A 75 -0.95 6.66 -15.56
N PHE A 76 -2.15 6.34 -15.07
CA PHE A 76 -3.34 6.24 -15.90
C PHE A 76 -3.70 7.57 -16.59
N LEU A 77 -3.58 8.70 -15.88
CA LEU A 77 -3.73 10.04 -16.45
C LEU A 77 -2.71 10.32 -17.56
N HIS A 78 -1.47 9.90 -17.39
CA HIS A 78 -0.40 10.13 -18.38
C HIS A 78 -0.51 9.24 -19.63
N ARG A 79 -1.29 8.16 -19.58
CA ARG A 79 -1.49 7.26 -20.74
C ARG A 79 -2.39 7.85 -21.81
N ASN A 80 -3.27 8.80 -21.47
CA ASN A 80 -4.16 9.41 -22.45
C ASN A 80 -3.72 10.85 -22.78
N PRO A 81 -3.81 11.28 -24.06
CA PRO A 81 -3.32 12.60 -24.47
C PRO A 81 -4.12 13.75 -23.85
N VAL A 82 -5.35 13.50 -23.41
CA VAL A 82 -6.25 14.50 -22.81
C VAL A 82 -5.91 14.76 -21.34
N ARG A 83 -5.15 13.88 -20.69
CA ARG A 83 -4.80 13.91 -19.25
C ARG A 83 -6.02 14.04 -18.34
N GLN A 84 -7.11 13.37 -18.70
CA GLN A 84 -8.38 13.42 -17.97
C GLN A 84 -8.94 12.02 -17.75
N LEU A 85 -9.60 11.85 -16.61
CA LEU A 85 -10.36 10.63 -16.31
C LEU A 85 -11.81 10.81 -16.77
N PRO A 86 -12.45 9.77 -17.32
CA PRO A 86 -13.89 9.77 -17.49
C PRO A 86 -14.60 10.05 -16.17
N LYS A 87 -15.66 10.85 -16.19
CA LYS A 87 -16.41 11.24 -14.97
C LYS A 87 -16.77 10.06 -14.06
N PRO A 88 -17.25 8.90 -14.56
CA PRO A 88 -17.55 7.75 -13.70
C PRO A 88 -16.31 7.18 -12.99
N VAL A 89 -15.16 7.17 -13.67
CA VAL A 89 -13.90 6.68 -13.09
C VAL A 89 -13.42 7.63 -12.00
N LEU A 90 -13.47 8.95 -12.25
CA LEU A 90 -13.10 9.94 -11.25
C LEU A 90 -13.98 9.84 -10.00
N ALA A 91 -15.31 9.73 -10.17
CA ALA A 91 -16.24 9.59 -9.06
C ALA A 91 -15.93 8.35 -8.21
N PHE A 92 -15.64 7.21 -8.86
CA PHE A 92 -15.26 5.97 -8.17
C PHE A 92 -13.93 6.11 -7.40
N VAL A 93 -12.91 6.71 -8.02
CA VAL A 93 -11.61 6.94 -7.36
C VAL A 93 -11.77 7.83 -6.13
N LEU A 94 -12.53 8.93 -6.25
CA LEU A 94 -12.80 9.84 -5.14
C LEU A 94 -13.58 9.15 -4.02
N GLN A 95 -14.61 8.37 -4.35
CA GLN A 95 -15.36 7.61 -3.36
C GLN A 95 -14.45 6.66 -2.57
N ARG A 96 -13.58 5.91 -3.27
CA ARG A 96 -12.63 4.99 -2.64
C ARG A 96 -11.61 5.72 -1.77
N LEU A 97 -11.13 6.89 -2.22
CA LEU A 97 -10.22 7.74 -1.47
C LEU A 97 -10.87 8.30 -0.20
N CYS A 98 -12.09 8.83 -0.30
CA CYS A 98 -12.83 9.32 0.87
C CYS A 98 -13.09 8.21 1.89
N LEU A 99 -13.50 7.02 1.45
CA LEU A 99 -13.66 5.86 2.33
C LEU A 99 -12.35 5.47 3.02
N ALA A 100 -11.23 5.46 2.28
CA ALA A 100 -9.92 5.17 2.85
C ALA A 100 -9.51 6.20 3.92
N LEU A 101 -9.71 7.48 3.64
CA LEU A 101 -9.38 8.57 4.57
C LEU A 101 -10.27 8.53 5.82
N ASP A 102 -11.57 8.31 5.64
CA ASP A 102 -12.52 8.17 6.75
C ASP A 102 -12.08 7.04 7.70
N TYR A 103 -11.74 5.87 7.14
CA TYR A 103 -11.19 4.76 7.91
C TYR A 103 -9.89 5.10 8.64
N LEU A 104 -8.93 5.70 7.94
CA LEU A 104 -7.63 6.06 8.51
C LEU A 104 -7.73 7.13 9.60
N HIS A 105 -8.75 7.98 9.57
CA HIS A 105 -8.92 9.05 10.56
C HIS A 105 -9.79 8.65 11.75
N THR A 106 -10.73 7.71 11.58
CA THR A 106 -11.70 7.34 12.63
C THR A 106 -11.33 6.07 13.37
N GLU A 107 -10.69 5.09 12.70
CA GLU A 107 -10.44 3.76 13.27
C GLU A 107 -8.96 3.50 13.56
N CYS A 108 -8.04 4.14 12.81
CA CYS A 108 -6.60 3.93 12.96
C CYS A 108 -6.00 4.91 13.95
#